data_AF-A0A2S3U2I2-F1
#
_entry.id   AF-A0A2S3U2I2-F1
#
_cell.length_a   1.000
_cell.length_b   1.000
_cell.length_c   1.000
_cell.angle_alpha   90.00
_cell.angle_beta   90.00
_cell.angle_gamma   90.00
#
_symmetry.space_group_name_H-M   'P 1'
#
loop_
_entity.id
_entity.type
_entity.pdbx_description
1 polymer ?
#
loop_
_entity_poly.entity_id
_entity_poly.type
_entity_poly.pdbx_seq_one_letter_code
_entity_poly.pdbx_strand_id
1 'polypeptide(L)'
;MNGYLTCIGIHHENNENEFNLGSDLMEPFRPIVDQWVSQQRFDEFTPDIKIGLVSLLDLEIGFNGHQTIVSHAITTYVADCLHYLSSETEELKIEVKLPDEVSSHAINSHV
;
A
#
# COMPACT_ATOMS: atom_id res chain seq x y z
N MET A 1 -14.17 -4.17 10.40
CA MET A 1 -13.02 -4.10 11.33
C MET A 1 -12.74 -5.52 11.76
N ASN A 2 -11.53 -6.02 11.49
CA ASN A 2 -11.26 -7.47 11.47
C ASN A 2 -10.73 -8.05 12.79
N GLY A 3 -10.40 -7.21 13.79
CA GLY A 3 -10.13 -7.64 15.17
C GLY A 3 -8.80 -8.38 15.42
N TYR A 4 -7.90 -8.45 14.45
CA TYR A 4 -6.61 -9.16 14.55
C TYR A 4 -5.56 -8.39 15.37
N LEU A 5 -4.64 -9.14 16.02
CA LEU A 5 -3.49 -8.59 16.73
C LEU A 5 -2.41 -8.16 15.73
N THR A 6 -2.08 -6.87 15.70
CA THR A 6 -1.10 -6.31 14.75
C THR A 6 0.36 -6.61 15.12
N CYS A 7 0.62 -6.94 16.38
CA CYS A 7 1.97 -7.22 16.90
C CYS A 7 2.51 -8.60 16.51
N ILE A 8 1.66 -9.52 16.02
CA ILE A 8 2.05 -10.86 15.60
C ILE A 8 2.19 -10.88 14.08
N GLY A 9 3.42 -10.81 13.58
CA GLY A 9 3.70 -10.93 12.15
C GLY A 9 3.62 -12.37 11.64
N ILE A 10 3.60 -12.49 10.32
CA ILE A 10 3.82 -13.73 9.58
C ILE A 10 5.32 -14.05 9.56
N HIS A 11 6.15 -13.03 9.33
CA HIS A 11 7.59 -13.14 9.31
C HIS A 11 8.26 -12.23 10.33
N HIS A 12 7.80 -10.99 10.47
CA HIS A 12 8.39 -10.07 11.44
C HIS A 12 8.01 -10.47 12.88
N GLU A 13 9.02 -10.77 13.69
CA GLU A 13 8.87 -11.21 15.09
C GLU A 13 9.49 -10.22 16.10
N ASN A 14 9.70 -8.96 15.70
CA ASN A 14 10.27 -7.97 16.61
C ASN A 14 9.26 -7.65 17.72
N ASN A 15 9.59 -8.06 18.95
CA ASN A 15 8.76 -7.86 20.14
C ASN A 15 8.53 -6.39 20.51
N GLU A 16 9.33 -5.45 19.96
CA GLU A 16 9.14 -4.01 20.17
C GLU A 16 8.26 -3.36 19.08
N ASN A 17 7.94 -4.06 17.99
CA ASN A 17 7.12 -3.53 16.89
C ASN A 17 5.66 -3.97 17.03
N GLU A 18 4.79 -3.05 17.45
CA GLU A 18 3.34 -3.28 17.58
C GLU A 18 2.62 -3.49 16.24
N PHE A 19 3.32 -3.33 15.11
CA PHE A 19 2.77 -3.36 13.75
C PHE A 19 3.36 -4.46 12.86
N ASN A 20 3.99 -5.49 13.42
CA ASN A 20 4.62 -6.59 12.64
C ASN A 20 3.73 -7.14 11.52
N LEU A 21 2.46 -7.45 11.79
CA LEU A 21 1.52 -7.93 10.79
C LEU A 21 1.25 -6.90 9.69
N GLY A 22 1.11 -5.63 10.09
CA GLY A 22 0.93 -4.52 9.15
C GLY A 22 2.16 -4.35 8.26
N SER A 23 3.37 -4.46 8.82
CA SER A 23 4.63 -4.42 8.09
C SER A 23 4.74 -5.54 7.06
N ASP A 24 4.35 -6.77 7.43
CA ASP A 24 4.32 -7.90 6.48
C ASP A 24 3.34 -7.64 5.32
N LEU A 25 2.13 -7.19 5.64
CA LEU A 25 1.05 -7.02 4.65
C LEU A 25 1.25 -5.79 3.74
N MET A 26 2.01 -4.77 4.16
CA MET A 26 2.24 -3.59 3.32
C MET A 26 3.31 -3.80 2.23
N GLU A 27 4.13 -4.85 2.31
CA GLU A 27 5.27 -5.08 1.42
C GLU A 27 4.94 -4.94 -0.08
N PRO A 28 3.83 -5.50 -0.61
CA PRO A 28 3.51 -5.39 -2.04
C PRO A 28 3.23 -3.96 -2.53
N PHE A 29 2.89 -3.03 -1.62
CA PHE A 29 2.53 -1.65 -1.95
C PHE A 29 3.71 -0.67 -1.84
N ARG A 30 4.84 -1.09 -1.24
CA ARG A 30 6.05 -0.25 -1.11
C ARG A 30 6.54 0.33 -2.45
N PRO A 31 6.53 -0.40 -3.58
CA PRO A 31 6.99 0.13 -4.86
C PRO A 31 6.28 1.42 -5.31
N ILE A 32 5.03 1.65 -4.88
CA ILE A 32 4.28 2.88 -5.20
C ILE A 32 4.98 4.11 -4.60
N VAL A 33 5.34 4.01 -3.31
CA VAL A 33 6.04 5.08 -2.59
C VAL A 33 7.47 5.21 -3.12
N ASP A 34 8.17 4.10 -3.30
CA ASP A 34 9.56 4.09 -3.78
C ASP A 34 9.67 4.76 -5.16
N GLN A 35 8.76 4.43 -6.09
CA GLN A 35 8.70 5.03 -7.41
C GLN A 35 8.43 6.53 -7.33
N TRP A 36 7.44 6.96 -6.54
CA TRP A 36 7.12 8.37 -6.40
C TRP A 36 8.29 9.18 -5.83
N VAL A 37 8.91 8.68 -4.74
CA VAL A 37 10.07 9.33 -4.10
C VAL A 37 11.25 9.40 -5.06
N SER A 38 11.51 8.34 -5.85
CA SER A 38 12.62 8.31 -6.81
C SER A 38 12.53 9.39 -7.90
N GLN A 39 11.32 9.88 -8.18
CA GLN A 39 11.05 10.93 -9.16
C GLN A 39 11.14 12.33 -8.59
N GLN A 40 11.16 12.48 -7.26
CA GLN A 40 11.26 13.78 -6.62
C GLN A 40 12.71 14.22 -6.48
N ARG A 41 12.96 15.53 -6.56
CA ARG A 41 14.23 16.14 -6.17
C ARG A 41 13.92 17.24 -5.17
N PHE A 42 14.13 16.94 -3.90
CA PHE A 42 13.96 17.91 -2.82
C PHE A 42 15.18 17.89 -1.90
N ASP A 43 15.62 19.09 -1.52
CA ASP A 43 16.69 19.28 -0.55
C ASP A 43 16.15 19.30 0.90
N GLU A 44 14.85 19.59 1.06
CA GLU A 44 14.16 19.65 2.35
C GLU A 44 12.84 18.88 2.32
N PHE A 45 12.47 18.27 3.45
CA PHE A 45 11.20 17.53 3.60
C PHE A 45 10.06 18.47 4.02
N THR A 46 9.53 19.21 3.05
CA THR A 46 8.48 20.21 3.21
C THR A 46 7.08 19.60 3.46
N PRO A 47 6.10 20.39 3.95
CA PRO A 47 4.71 19.95 4.08
C PRO A 47 4.10 19.45 2.76
N ASP A 48 4.45 20.06 1.63
CA ASP A 48 3.91 19.67 0.31
C ASP A 48 4.33 18.27 -0.09
N ILE A 49 5.56 17.85 0.26
CA ILE A 49 6.01 16.47 0.03
C ILE A 49 5.20 15.49 0.88
N LYS A 50 4.87 15.84 2.13
CA LYS A 50 4.02 15.01 2.99
C LYS A 50 2.60 14.87 2.42
N ILE A 51 2.05 15.97 1.90
CA ILE A 51 0.75 15.95 1.22
C ILE A 51 0.81 15.04 -0.01
N GLY A 52 1.87 15.16 -0.83
CA GLY A 52 2.09 14.27 -1.98
C GLY A 52 2.15 12.79 -1.61
N LEU A 53 2.84 12.43 -0.52
CA LEU A 53 2.88 11.07 0.00
C LEU A 53 1.50 10.56 0.43
N VAL A 54 0.69 11.39 1.08
CA VAL A 54 -0.68 11.02 1.48
C VAL A 54 -1.57 10.84 0.25
N SER A 55 -1.43 11.71 -0.76
CA SER A 55 -2.18 11.62 -2.01
C SER A 55 -1.92 10.34 -2.81
N LEU A 56 -0.83 9.62 -2.55
CA LEU A 56 -0.59 8.30 -3.17
C LEU A 56 -1.66 7.26 -2.81
N LEU A 57 -2.38 7.45 -1.70
CA LEU A 57 -3.49 6.58 -1.31
C LEU A 57 -4.71 6.70 -2.25
N ASP A 58 -4.79 7.80 -3.01
CA ASP A 58 -5.86 8.08 -3.98
C ASP A 58 -5.43 7.76 -5.42
N LEU A 59 -4.22 7.23 -5.63
CA LEU A 59 -3.73 6.85 -6.95
C LEU A 59 -4.55 5.71 -7.54
N GLU A 60 -4.99 5.84 -8.79
CA GLU A 60 -5.65 4.75 -9.52
C GLU A 60 -4.63 3.69 -9.95
N ILE A 61 -4.94 2.43 -9.65
CA ILE A 61 -4.15 1.25 -9.98
C ILE A 61 -5.04 0.13 -10.50
N GLY A 62 -4.45 -0.76 -11.30
CA GLY A 62 -5.08 -2.04 -11.60
C GLY A 62 -4.89 -3.00 -10.43
N PHE A 63 -5.98 -3.52 -9.86
CA PHE A 63 -5.96 -4.54 -8.82
C PHE A 63 -6.85 -5.71 -9.24
N ASN A 64 -6.32 -6.93 -9.28
CA ASN A 64 -7.08 -8.15 -9.60
C ASN A 64 -7.97 -8.04 -10.86
N GLY A 65 -7.47 -7.36 -11.90
CA GLY A 65 -8.16 -7.22 -13.19
C GLY A 65 -9.19 -6.08 -13.29
N HIS A 66 -9.35 -5.26 -12.26
CA HIS A 66 -10.20 -4.06 -12.30
C HIS A 66 -9.42 -2.81 -11.85
N GLN A 67 -9.91 -1.62 -12.18
CA GLN A 67 -9.34 -0.34 -11.73
C GLN A 67 -9.91 0.04 -10.36
N THR A 68 -9.06 0.52 -9.47
CA THR A 68 -9.44 1.01 -8.13
C THR A 68 -8.37 1.97 -7.61
N ILE A 69 -8.61 2.62 -6.47
CA ILE A 69 -7.58 3.43 -5.80
C ILE A 69 -6.76 2.59 -4.81
N VAL A 70 -5.52 3.00 -4.54
CA VAL A 70 -4.59 2.29 -3.65
C VAL A 70 -5.21 1.98 -2.29
N SER A 71 -5.88 2.93 -1.64
CA SER A 71 -6.51 2.73 -0.33
C SER A 71 -7.56 1.62 -0.32
N HIS A 72 -8.36 1.52 -1.38
CA HIS A 72 -9.34 0.46 -1.54
C HIS A 72 -8.67 -0.88 -1.84
N ALA A 73 -7.66 -0.91 -2.73
CA ALA A 73 -6.88 -2.12 -3.02
C ALA A 73 -6.23 -2.69 -1.74
N ILE A 74 -5.63 -1.84 -0.90
CA ILE A 74 -5.06 -2.26 0.40
C ILE A 74 -6.14 -2.89 1.28
N THR A 75 -7.32 -2.27 1.35
CA THR A 75 -8.43 -2.78 2.17
C THR A 75 -8.86 -4.19 1.73
N THR A 76 -9.06 -4.39 0.43
CA THR A 76 -9.42 -5.70 -0.13
C THR A 76 -8.28 -6.71 0.05
N TYR A 77 -7.05 -6.32 -0.28
CA TYR A 77 -5.86 -7.15 -0.12
C TYR A 77 -5.70 -7.68 1.30
N VAL A 78 -5.84 -6.81 2.31
CA VAL A 78 -5.70 -7.21 3.72
C VAL A 78 -6.81 -8.17 4.11
N ALA A 79 -8.06 -7.93 3.68
CA ALA A 79 -9.17 -8.85 3.94
C ALA A 79 -8.91 -10.22 3.31
N ASP A 80 -8.51 -10.27 2.04
CA ASP A 80 -8.24 -11.52 1.31
C ASP A 80 -7.10 -12.31 1.96
N CYS A 81 -6.02 -11.64 2.37
CA CYS A 81 -4.91 -12.28 3.09
C CYS A 81 -5.37 -12.89 4.42
N LEU A 82 -6.20 -12.16 5.18
CA LEU A 82 -6.70 -12.65 6.46
C LEU A 82 -7.66 -13.83 6.29
N HIS A 83 -8.56 -13.79 5.30
CA HIS A 83 -9.43 -14.92 4.96
C HIS A 83 -8.64 -16.17 4.53
N TYR A 84 -7.55 -15.98 3.80
CA TYR A 84 -6.66 -17.08 3.43
C TYR A 84 -5.93 -17.65 4.65
N LEU A 85 -5.37 -16.79 5.51
CA LEU A 85 -4.69 -17.21 6.74
C LEU A 85 -5.63 -17.89 7.75
N SER A 86 -6.92 -17.51 7.77
CA SER A 86 -7.95 -18.16 8.58
C SER A 86 -8.52 -19.43 7.94
N SER A 87 -8.01 -19.84 6.78
CA SER A 87 -8.50 -21.00 5.99
C SER A 87 -9.97 -20.87 5.57
N GLU A 88 -10.50 -19.66 5.46
CA GLU A 88 -11.82 -19.39 4.87
C GLU A 88 -11.78 -19.42 3.35
N THR A 89 -10.60 -19.21 2.75
CA THR A 89 -10.32 -19.34 1.32
C THR A 89 -9.08 -20.20 1.08
N GLU A 90 -9.11 -21.02 0.02
CA GLU A 90 -8.00 -21.94 -0.33
C GLU A 90 -7.02 -21.33 -1.34
N GLU A 91 -7.43 -20.30 -2.09
CA GLU A 91 -6.63 -19.65 -3.11
C GLU A 91 -6.63 -18.13 -2.90
N LEU A 92 -5.47 -17.53 -3.11
CA LEU A 92 -5.25 -16.10 -2.98
C LEU A 92 -4.69 -15.56 -4.29
N LYS A 93 -5.48 -14.75 -5.00
CA LYS A 93 -5.04 -14.06 -6.22
C LYS A 93 -4.76 -12.60 -5.89
N ILE A 94 -3.52 -12.17 -6.12
CA ILE A 94 -3.08 -10.79 -5.89
C ILE A 94 -2.28 -10.34 -7.09
N GLU A 95 -2.83 -9.40 -7.83
CA GLU A 95 -2.20 -8.79 -9.00
C GLU A 95 -2.33 -7.27 -8.89
N VAL A 96 -1.20 -6.60 -8.70
CA VAL A 96 -1.10 -5.14 -8.68
C VAL A 96 -0.44 -4.69 -9.98
N LYS A 97 -1.11 -3.81 -10.72
CA LYS A 97 -0.59 -3.15 -11.92
C LYS A 97 -0.51 -1.66 -11.67
N LEU A 98 0.71 -1.15 -11.67
CA LEU A 98 0.97 0.28 -11.61
C LEU A 98 0.77 0.88 -13.00
N PRO A 99 0.25 2.11 -13.11
CA PRO A 99 0.22 2.81 -14.38
C PRO A 99 1.64 3.07 -14.89
N ASP A 100 1.87 2.88 -16.19
CA ASP A 100 3.18 3.05 -16.85
C ASP A 100 3.73 4.48 -16.69
N GLU A 101 2.83 5.44 -16.51
CA GLU A 101 3.12 6.81 -16.13
C GLU A 101 2.40 7.09 -14.81
N VAL A 102 3.13 7.08 -13.69
CA VAL A 102 2.74 7.93 -12.56
C VAL A 102 2.96 9.35 -13.05
N SER A 103 1.99 9.87 -13.82
CA SER A 103 2.11 11.18 -14.42
C SER A 103 2.37 12.16 -13.30
N SER A 104 3.54 12.80 -13.34
CA SER A 104 3.86 13.93 -12.48
C SER A 104 2.76 15.01 -12.52
N HIS A 105 1.87 15.00 -13.53
CA HIS A 105 0.69 15.87 -13.60
C HIS A 105 -0.55 15.41 -12.82
N ALA A 106 -0.73 14.11 -12.52
CA ALA A 106 -1.84 13.68 -11.66
C ALA A 106 -1.62 14.15 -10.21
N ILE A 107 -0.35 14.23 -9.79
CA ILE A 107 0.07 14.58 -8.44
C ILE A 107 0.32 16.10 -8.30
N ASN A 108 0.71 16.79 -9.37
CA ASN A 108 0.91 18.26 -9.37
C ASN A 108 -0.36 19.09 -9.59
N SER A 109 -1.57 18.51 -9.57
CA SER A 109 -2.81 19.31 -9.70
C SER A 109 -3.10 20.18 -8.46
N HIS A 110 -2.34 20.00 -7.37
CA HIS A 110 -2.51 20.70 -6.10
C HIS A 110 -1.23 21.40 -5.58
N VAL A 111 -0.25 21.68 -6.45
CA VAL A 111 0.90 22.55 -6.16
C VAL A 111 0.84 23.78 -7.05
#